data_AF-A0A932NTJ0-F1
#
_entry.id   AF-A0A932NTJ0-F1
#
_cell.length_a   1.000
_cell.length_b   1.000
_cell.length_c   1.000
_cell.angle_alpha   90.00
_cell.angle_beta   90.00
_cell.angle_gamma   90.00
#
_symmetry.space_group_name_H-M   'P 1'
#
loop_
_entity.id
_entity.type
_entity.pdbx_description
1 polymer ?
#
loop_
_entity_poly.entity_id
_entity_poly.type
_entity_poly.pdbx_seq_one_letter_code
_entity_poly.pdbx_strand_id
1 'polypeptide(L)'
;MARMPDIYWEQLLPEAERAAVAAALVHHGLGEATLARLYGDCVPPPVPSHFTVRHLATGGAKRVYLVKGLASNGDPYRFVLKQFLPIQLAYLPPGATIAGAPSHASGLDVQLLARMVWAAQRVDEFAPGLCPRFGGFWEWMGEDGRPRRIMTEAYLEGHSLDGWKAALEERFIRGELDFTHYTERRRALERRAIAAYIRLWDVLGRQTFTSDPSPWNVLFVPTPTGCQPSIIDLHSIHDGGTPLYVFQILEELFGNRDEIRVHALCPGVLDALGEAEGVRFLQIVRAELEAQAEVRLRTGLSSYAASIRSITRFLSR
;
A
#
# COMPACT_ATOMS: atom_id res chain seq x y z
N MET A 1 4.56 -39.54 -3.42
CA MET A 1 4.50 -38.22 -4.09
C MET A 1 3.18 -37.58 -3.74
N ALA A 2 3.17 -36.36 -3.19
CA ALA A 2 1.94 -35.60 -3.05
C ALA A 2 1.41 -35.26 -4.46
N ARG A 3 0.10 -35.45 -4.69
CA ARG A 3 -0.55 -35.10 -5.95
C ARG A 3 -0.49 -33.57 -6.10
N MET A 4 -0.05 -33.07 -7.26
CA MET A 4 -0.08 -31.63 -7.52
C MET A 4 -1.53 -31.12 -7.47
N PRO A 5 -1.76 -29.93 -6.90
CA PRO A 5 -3.10 -29.32 -6.89
C PRO A 5 -3.54 -28.99 -8.31
N ASP A 6 -4.81 -29.23 -8.62
CA ASP A 6 -5.40 -28.85 -9.90
C ASP A 6 -5.60 -27.32 -9.94
N ILE A 7 -5.08 -26.62 -10.96
CA ILE A 7 -5.14 -25.14 -11.04
C ILE A 7 -6.09 -24.71 -12.16
N TYR A 8 -7.16 -24.01 -11.78
CA TYR A 8 -8.15 -23.43 -12.67
C TYR A 8 -7.96 -21.92 -12.81
N TRP A 9 -8.14 -21.40 -14.02
CA TRP A 9 -7.93 -19.98 -14.34
C TRP A 9 -9.26 -19.31 -14.66
N GLU A 10 -9.61 -18.24 -13.95
CA GLU A 10 -10.84 -17.47 -14.23
C GLU A 10 -10.75 -16.65 -15.53
N GLN A 11 -9.55 -16.51 -16.10
CA GLN A 11 -9.25 -15.66 -17.26
C GLN A 11 -8.20 -16.31 -18.17
N LEU A 12 -8.19 -15.91 -19.45
CA LEU A 12 -7.12 -16.25 -20.38
C LEU A 12 -5.87 -15.40 -20.06
N LEU A 13 -4.74 -16.08 -19.82
CA LEU A 13 -3.46 -15.45 -19.52
C LEU A 13 -2.36 -16.09 -20.39
N PRO A 14 -1.25 -15.37 -20.65
CA PRO A 14 -0.09 -15.93 -21.35
C PRO A 14 0.39 -17.22 -20.68
N GLU A 15 0.77 -18.22 -21.48
CA GLU A 15 1.19 -19.53 -20.97
C GLU A 15 2.38 -19.45 -20.01
N ALA A 16 3.38 -18.63 -20.35
CA ALA A 16 4.54 -18.39 -19.50
C ALA A 16 4.17 -17.78 -18.13
N GLU A 17 3.12 -16.95 -18.09
CA GLU A 17 2.61 -16.38 -16.84
C GLU A 17 1.91 -17.43 -15.99
N ARG A 18 1.02 -18.22 -16.61
CA ARG A 18 0.33 -19.33 -15.93
C ARG A 18 1.32 -20.35 -15.38
N ALA A 19 2.34 -20.71 -16.16
CA ALA A 19 3.39 -21.63 -15.74
C ALA A 19 4.17 -21.08 -14.53
N ALA A 20 4.53 -19.79 -14.53
CA ALA A 20 5.28 -19.20 -13.43
C ALA A 20 4.48 -19.13 -12.11
N VAL A 21 3.18 -18.83 -12.18
CA VAL A 21 2.28 -18.82 -11.00
C VAL A 21 1.96 -20.24 -10.55
N ALA A 22 1.76 -21.18 -11.47
CA ALA A 22 1.58 -22.60 -11.13
C ALA A 22 2.82 -23.15 -10.39
N ALA A 23 4.02 -22.87 -10.91
CA ALA A 23 5.28 -23.23 -10.26
C ALA A 23 5.43 -22.60 -8.86
N ALA A 24 4.94 -21.38 -8.67
CA ALA A 24 4.90 -20.73 -7.35
C ALA A 24 3.95 -21.43 -6.37
N LEU A 25 2.73 -21.76 -6.80
CA LEU A 25 1.71 -22.40 -5.94
C LEU A 25 2.09 -23.81 -5.52
N VAL A 26 2.93 -24.49 -6.30
CA VAL A 26 3.47 -25.82 -5.95
C VAL A 26 4.85 -25.76 -5.29
N HIS A 27 5.40 -24.56 -5.08
CA HIS A 27 6.66 -24.40 -4.37
C HIS A 27 6.51 -24.86 -2.92
N HIS A 28 7.48 -25.65 -2.46
CA HIS A 28 7.41 -26.36 -1.19
C HIS A 28 7.08 -25.43 -0.02
N GLY A 29 5.99 -25.74 0.69
CA GLY A 29 5.55 -25.02 1.88
C GLY A 29 4.91 -23.65 1.67
N LEU A 30 4.85 -23.11 0.43
CA LEU A 30 4.26 -21.78 0.20
C LEU A 30 2.77 -21.76 0.54
N GLY A 31 1.99 -22.65 -0.08
CA GLY A 31 0.54 -22.71 0.15
C GLY A 31 0.21 -23.00 1.63
N GLU A 32 0.80 -24.06 2.19
CA GLU A 32 0.55 -24.48 3.57
C GLU A 32 0.91 -23.39 4.59
N ALA A 33 2.11 -22.80 4.50
CA ALA A 33 2.54 -21.76 5.44
C ALA A 33 1.74 -20.46 5.28
N THR A 34 1.33 -20.12 4.05
CA THR A 34 0.43 -18.99 3.80
C THR A 34 -0.90 -19.20 4.52
N LEU A 35 -1.51 -20.39 4.36
CA LEU A 35 -2.79 -20.70 4.96
C LEU A 35 -2.72 -20.74 6.48
N ALA A 36 -1.69 -21.41 7.05
CA ALA A 36 -1.47 -21.47 8.48
C ALA A 36 -1.35 -20.06 9.10
N ARG A 37 -0.58 -19.16 8.47
CA ARG A 37 -0.41 -17.79 8.96
C ARG A 37 -1.66 -16.94 8.83
N LEU A 38 -2.39 -17.05 7.71
CA LEU A 38 -3.56 -16.21 7.47
C LEU A 38 -4.80 -16.68 8.23
N TYR A 39 -4.97 -17.99 8.43
CA TYR A 39 -6.19 -18.62 8.94
C TYR A 39 -6.02 -19.42 10.25
N GLY A 40 -4.79 -19.63 10.74
CA GLY A 40 -4.50 -20.31 12.02
C GLY A 40 -4.22 -21.82 11.92
N ASP A 41 -3.71 -22.39 13.01
CA ASP A 41 -3.04 -23.72 13.10
C ASP A 41 -3.95 -24.91 13.50
N CYS A 42 -5.24 -24.89 13.23
CA CYS A 42 -6.09 -26.06 13.51
C CYS A 42 -5.89 -27.15 12.43
N VAL A 43 -4.74 -27.84 12.52
CA VAL A 43 -4.19 -28.85 11.60
C VAL A 43 -3.72 -28.21 10.28
N PRO A 44 -2.46 -28.40 9.82
CA PRO A 44 -2.05 -27.93 8.51
C PRO A 44 -3.01 -28.56 7.49
N PRO A 45 -3.85 -27.76 6.80
CA PRO A 45 -4.77 -28.34 5.84
C PRO A 45 -3.90 -29.03 4.79
N PRO A 46 -4.16 -30.31 4.44
CA PRO A 46 -3.58 -30.89 3.23
C PRO A 46 -3.70 -29.87 2.11
N VAL A 47 -2.60 -29.68 1.35
CA VAL A 47 -2.57 -28.78 0.20
C VAL A 47 -3.90 -28.93 -0.56
N PRO A 48 -4.65 -27.84 -0.71
CA PRO A 48 -5.97 -27.85 -1.33
C PRO A 48 -5.92 -28.63 -2.64
N SER A 49 -6.86 -29.55 -2.85
CA SER A 49 -6.88 -30.39 -4.04
C SER A 49 -6.97 -29.59 -5.34
N HIS A 50 -7.48 -28.36 -5.25
CA HIS A 50 -7.57 -27.42 -6.34
C HIS A 50 -7.36 -25.98 -5.88
N PHE A 51 -6.86 -25.16 -6.80
CA PHE A 51 -6.82 -23.71 -6.71
C PHE A 51 -7.57 -23.08 -7.89
N THR A 52 -8.32 -22.03 -7.61
CA THR A 52 -8.84 -21.12 -8.65
C THR A 52 -8.08 -19.81 -8.58
N VAL A 53 -7.53 -19.37 -9.72
CA VAL A 53 -6.67 -18.19 -9.83
C VAL A 53 -7.31 -17.15 -10.73
N ARG A 54 -7.38 -15.91 -10.25
CA ARG A 54 -7.81 -14.72 -11.01
C ARG A 54 -6.69 -13.69 -11.00
N HIS A 55 -6.34 -13.13 -12.16
CA HIS A 55 -5.45 -11.98 -12.23
C HIS A 55 -6.21 -10.73 -11.75
N LEU A 56 -5.62 -9.99 -10.81
CA LEU A 56 -6.20 -8.78 -10.24
C LEU A 56 -5.60 -7.52 -10.87
N ALA A 57 -4.27 -7.48 -10.97
CA ALA A 57 -3.55 -6.31 -11.46
C ALA A 57 -2.12 -6.65 -11.89
N THR A 58 -1.58 -5.85 -12.79
CA THR A 58 -0.14 -5.77 -13.05
C THR A 58 0.28 -4.34 -12.77
N GLY A 59 1.07 -4.16 -11.71
CA GLY A 59 1.74 -2.89 -11.43
C GLY A 59 3.13 -2.85 -12.07
N GLY A 60 3.87 -1.77 -11.81
CA GLY A 60 5.24 -1.63 -12.30
C GLY A 60 6.12 -2.83 -11.92
N ALA A 61 6.17 -3.17 -10.62
CA ALA A 61 7.08 -4.19 -10.10
C ALA A 61 6.48 -5.58 -9.84
N LYS A 62 5.14 -5.73 -9.88
CA LYS A 62 4.47 -6.95 -9.44
C LYS A 62 3.25 -7.28 -10.28
N ARG A 63 2.99 -8.58 -10.44
CA ARG A 63 1.68 -9.10 -10.83
C ARG A 63 0.96 -9.63 -9.60
N VAL A 64 -0.33 -9.35 -9.53
CA VAL A 64 -1.16 -9.61 -8.35
C VAL A 64 -2.28 -10.56 -8.75
N TYR A 65 -2.40 -11.67 -8.04
CA TYR A 65 -3.39 -12.71 -8.29
C TYR A 65 -4.22 -12.95 -7.03
N LEU A 66 -5.51 -13.19 -7.21
CA LEU A 66 -6.37 -13.78 -6.19
C LEU A 66 -6.31 -15.29 -6.35
N VAL A 67 -5.96 -15.98 -5.28
CA VAL A 67 -5.97 -17.44 -5.19
C VAL A 67 -7.08 -17.84 -4.24
N LYS A 68 -7.96 -18.73 -4.70
CA LYS A 68 -9.09 -19.28 -3.95
C LYS A 68 -8.98 -20.79 -3.90
N GLY A 69 -9.50 -21.39 -2.84
CA GLY A 69 -9.81 -22.81 -2.80
C GLY A 69 -10.50 -23.17 -1.49
N LEU A 70 -10.55 -24.46 -1.19
CA LEU A 70 -11.18 -24.99 0.01
C LEU A 70 -10.13 -25.58 0.94
N ALA A 71 -10.16 -25.17 2.21
CA ALA A 71 -9.38 -25.80 3.26
C ALA A 71 -9.93 -27.22 3.53
N SER A 72 -9.17 -28.02 4.28
CA SER A 72 -9.54 -29.41 4.58
C SER A 72 -10.82 -29.56 5.39
N ASN A 73 -11.19 -28.52 6.14
CA ASN A 73 -12.46 -28.44 6.87
C ASN A 73 -13.64 -27.97 5.99
N GLY A 74 -13.42 -27.74 4.70
CA GLY A 74 -14.42 -27.26 3.75
C GLY A 74 -14.56 -25.74 3.69
N ASP A 75 -13.85 -24.99 4.54
CA ASP A 75 -13.94 -23.53 4.56
C ASP A 75 -13.25 -22.93 3.33
N PRO A 76 -13.87 -21.93 2.68
CA PRO A 76 -13.23 -21.21 1.60
C PRO A 76 -12.10 -20.34 2.16
N TYR A 77 -10.91 -20.46 1.58
CA TYR A 77 -9.84 -19.49 1.81
C TYR A 77 -9.57 -18.67 0.55
N ARG A 78 -9.04 -17.47 0.75
CA ARG A 78 -8.76 -16.48 -0.29
C ARG A 78 -7.52 -15.68 0.10
N PHE A 79 -6.45 -15.79 -0.68
CA PHE A 79 -5.25 -14.98 -0.46
C PHE A 79 -4.81 -14.31 -1.75
N VAL A 80 -4.02 -13.26 -1.60
CA VAL A 80 -3.37 -12.57 -2.71
C VAL A 80 -1.97 -13.12 -2.87
N LEU A 81 -1.60 -13.50 -4.10
CA LEU A 81 -0.25 -13.85 -4.50
C LEU A 81 0.32 -12.70 -5.32
N LYS A 82 1.38 -12.06 -4.83
CA LYS A 82 2.12 -11.01 -5.52
C LYS A 82 3.42 -11.59 -6.06
N GLN A 83 3.51 -11.72 -7.38
CA GLN A 83 4.72 -12.14 -8.07
C GLN A 83 5.54 -10.92 -8.47
N PHE A 84 6.79 -10.85 -8.00
CA PHE A 84 7.70 -9.79 -8.40
C PHE A 84 8.23 -10.04 -9.81
N LEU A 85 8.22 -8.97 -10.61
CA LEU A 85 8.79 -8.98 -11.95
C LEU A 85 10.32 -8.83 -11.87
N PRO A 86 11.08 -9.39 -12.83
CA PRO A 86 12.54 -9.25 -12.89
C PRO A 86 12.91 -7.86 -13.44
N ILE A 87 12.48 -6.82 -12.75
CA ILE A 87 12.78 -5.42 -13.05
C ILE A 87 13.37 -4.75 -11.82
N GLN A 88 14.09 -3.65 -12.04
CA GLN A 88 14.58 -2.81 -10.96
C GLN A 88 13.40 -2.21 -10.18
N LEU A 89 13.40 -2.37 -8.86
CA LEU A 89 12.28 -2.03 -7.99
C LEU A 89 12.18 -0.52 -7.70
N ALA A 90 13.27 0.22 -7.77
CA ALA A 90 13.25 1.68 -7.71
C ALA A 90 14.45 2.35 -8.38
N TYR A 91 14.23 3.56 -8.86
CA TYR A 91 15.27 4.57 -9.01
C TYR A 91 15.28 5.41 -7.73
N LEU A 92 16.27 5.20 -6.88
CA LEU A 92 16.45 6.05 -5.71
C LEU A 92 17.07 7.39 -6.12
N PRO A 93 16.65 8.53 -5.53
CA PRO A 93 17.31 9.80 -5.75
C PRO A 93 18.75 9.77 -5.19
N PRO A 94 19.67 10.61 -5.70
CA PRO A 94 21.03 10.70 -5.16
C PRO A 94 21.02 10.95 -3.64
N GLY A 95 21.73 10.11 -2.88
CA GLY A 95 21.84 10.23 -1.42
C GLY A 95 20.75 9.51 -0.61
N ALA A 96 19.74 8.93 -1.23
CA ALA A 96 18.81 8.05 -0.51
C ALA A 96 19.54 6.80 0.01
N THR A 97 19.22 6.40 1.23
CA THR A 97 19.76 5.22 1.89
C THR A 97 18.66 4.20 2.10
N ILE A 98 19.06 2.93 2.17
CA ILE A 98 18.19 1.86 2.65
C ILE A 98 18.88 1.25 3.85
N ALA A 99 18.19 1.22 4.99
CA ALA A 99 18.78 0.81 6.25
C ALA A 99 20.00 1.64 6.67
N GLY A 100 20.05 2.92 6.32
CA GLY A 100 21.21 3.78 6.59
C GLY A 100 22.47 3.42 5.79
N ALA A 101 22.41 2.47 4.85
CA ALA A 101 23.51 2.13 3.96
C ALA A 101 23.35 2.85 2.61
N PRO A 102 24.44 3.38 2.02
CA PRO A 102 24.42 3.87 0.65
C PRO A 102 24.19 2.69 -0.30
N SER A 103 23.21 2.82 -1.20
CA SER A 103 22.83 1.72 -2.09
C SER A 103 23.69 1.71 -3.37
N HIS A 104 24.57 0.72 -3.52
CA HIS A 104 25.13 0.37 -4.82
C HIS A 104 24.08 -0.35 -5.69
N ALA A 105 24.07 -0.08 -7.00
CA ALA A 105 23.02 -0.51 -7.93
C ALA A 105 22.75 -2.03 -7.94
N SER A 106 23.74 -2.87 -7.67
CA SER A 106 23.61 -4.34 -7.71
C SER A 106 22.94 -4.98 -6.49
N GLY A 107 22.75 -4.25 -5.38
CA GLY A 107 22.11 -4.75 -4.15
C GLY A 107 20.79 -4.07 -3.78
N LEU A 108 20.39 -3.05 -4.55
CA LEU A 108 19.27 -2.16 -4.24
C LEU A 108 17.93 -2.92 -4.11
N ASP A 109 17.63 -3.77 -5.09
CA ASP A 109 16.35 -4.48 -5.14
C ASP A 109 16.18 -5.46 -3.97
N VAL A 110 17.28 -6.12 -3.56
CA VAL A 110 17.26 -7.05 -2.42
C VAL A 110 16.99 -6.28 -1.13
N GLN A 111 17.63 -5.13 -0.95
CA GLN A 111 17.44 -4.30 0.25
C GLN A 111 16.02 -3.70 0.30
N LEU A 112 15.51 -3.18 -0.83
CA LEU A 112 14.13 -2.69 -0.92
C LEU A 112 13.14 -3.80 -0.60
N LEU A 113 13.32 -4.98 -1.17
CA LEU A 113 12.45 -6.12 -0.92
C LEU A 113 12.45 -6.53 0.54
N ALA A 114 13.63 -6.62 1.16
CA ALA A 114 13.76 -6.89 2.60
C ALA A 114 13.02 -5.83 3.43
N ARG A 115 13.08 -4.55 3.04
CA ARG A 115 12.33 -3.48 3.70
C ARG A 115 10.82 -3.58 3.52
N MET A 116 10.35 -4.00 2.36
CA MET A 116 8.93 -4.23 2.11
C MET A 116 8.39 -5.37 2.98
N VAL A 117 9.15 -6.46 3.08
CA VAL A 117 8.81 -7.61 3.94
C VAL A 117 8.80 -7.20 5.42
N TRP A 118 9.84 -6.50 5.87
CA TRP A 118 9.90 -5.97 7.24
C TRP A 118 8.74 -5.03 7.54
N ALA A 119 8.40 -4.11 6.62
CA ALA A 119 7.30 -3.18 6.78
C ALA A 119 5.95 -3.92 6.88
N ALA A 120 5.71 -4.91 6.01
CA ALA A 120 4.50 -5.72 6.05
C ALA A 120 4.36 -6.46 7.39
N GLN A 121 5.43 -7.10 7.88
CA GLN A 121 5.45 -7.78 9.18
C GLN A 121 5.19 -6.81 10.34
N ARG A 122 5.88 -5.67 10.33
CA ARG A 122 5.75 -4.65 11.37
C ARG A 122 4.34 -4.07 11.42
N VAL A 123 3.75 -3.76 10.27
CA VAL A 123 2.38 -3.23 10.24
C VAL A 123 1.38 -4.29 10.70
N ASP A 124 1.56 -5.55 10.30
CA ASP A 124 0.71 -6.67 10.74
C ASP A 124 0.75 -6.84 12.28
N GLU A 125 1.91 -6.66 12.89
CA GLU A 125 2.10 -6.75 14.36
C GLU A 125 1.54 -5.53 15.12
N PHE A 126 1.89 -4.32 14.68
CA PHE A 126 1.63 -3.09 15.46
C PHE A 126 0.34 -2.35 15.07
N ALA A 127 -0.19 -2.58 13.86
CA ALA A 127 -1.43 -1.99 13.39
C ALA A 127 -2.25 -2.95 12.51
N PRO A 128 -2.77 -4.05 13.09
CA PRO A 128 -3.59 -5.02 12.37
C PRO A 128 -4.73 -4.34 11.60
N GLY A 129 -4.90 -4.69 10.32
CA GLY A 129 -5.93 -4.13 9.45
C GLY A 129 -5.59 -2.76 8.83
N LEU A 130 -4.40 -2.20 9.09
CA LEU A 130 -3.88 -1.06 8.32
C LEU A 130 -3.36 -1.50 6.94
N CYS A 131 -2.84 -2.72 6.86
CA CYS A 131 -2.49 -3.42 5.63
C CYS A 131 -3.13 -4.82 5.66
N PRO A 132 -3.23 -5.51 4.51
CA PRO A 132 -3.51 -6.94 4.49
C PRO A 132 -2.59 -7.70 5.42
N ARG A 133 -3.15 -8.69 6.14
CA ARG A 133 -2.36 -9.60 6.98
C ARG A 133 -1.27 -10.26 6.14
N PHE A 134 -0.05 -10.32 6.67
CA PHE A 134 1.10 -10.81 5.93
C PHE A 134 1.16 -12.34 5.95
N GLY A 135 1.07 -12.97 4.78
CA GLY A 135 1.15 -14.43 4.64
C GLY A 135 2.58 -14.95 4.54
N GLY A 136 3.49 -14.18 3.93
CA GLY A 136 4.89 -14.55 3.84
C GLY A 136 5.58 -14.07 2.58
N PHE A 137 6.87 -14.39 2.50
CA PHE A 137 7.74 -14.09 1.36
C PHE A 137 8.60 -15.32 1.05
N TRP A 138 8.73 -15.65 -0.23
CA TRP A 138 9.53 -16.77 -0.73
C TRP A 138 10.42 -16.31 -1.86
N GLU A 139 11.66 -16.77 -1.82
CA GLU A 139 12.65 -16.59 -2.88
C GLU A 139 13.29 -17.93 -3.21
N TRP A 140 13.35 -18.27 -4.49
CA TRP A 140 14.07 -19.45 -4.99
C TRP A 140 14.65 -19.18 -6.37
N MET A 141 15.58 -20.03 -6.79
CA MET A 141 16.12 -19.97 -8.14
C MET A 141 15.25 -20.78 -9.11
N GLY A 142 14.81 -20.17 -10.21
CA GLY A 142 14.12 -20.88 -11.28
C GLY A 142 15.07 -21.78 -12.07
N GLU A 143 14.52 -22.70 -12.85
CA GLU A 143 15.31 -23.56 -13.77
C GLU A 143 16.09 -22.75 -14.81
N ASP A 144 15.64 -21.52 -15.10
CA ASP A 144 16.29 -20.56 -15.99
C ASP A 144 17.42 -19.77 -15.31
N GLY A 145 17.79 -20.12 -14.07
CA GLY A 145 18.84 -19.42 -13.31
C GLY A 145 18.47 -18.00 -12.88
N ARG A 146 17.18 -17.64 -12.92
CA ARG A 146 16.67 -16.34 -12.47
C ARG A 146 15.97 -16.45 -11.13
N PRO A 147 16.14 -15.48 -10.21
CA PRO A 147 15.43 -15.48 -8.95
C PRO A 147 13.93 -15.32 -9.18
N ARG A 148 13.14 -16.12 -8.47
CA ARG A 148 11.68 -16.07 -8.40
C ARG A 148 11.33 -15.62 -7.00
N ARG A 149 10.46 -14.60 -6.92
CA ARG A 149 10.12 -13.92 -5.67
C ARG A 149 8.61 -13.77 -5.59
N ILE A 150 8.03 -14.25 -4.50
CA ILE A 150 6.60 -14.19 -4.24
C ILE A 150 6.36 -13.64 -2.84
N MET A 151 5.33 -12.82 -2.72
CA MET A 151 4.77 -12.42 -1.44
C MET A 151 3.29 -12.77 -1.41
N THR A 152 2.81 -13.26 -0.27
CA THR A 152 1.38 -13.57 -0.08
C THR A 152 0.78 -12.74 1.04
N GLU A 153 -0.49 -12.37 0.89
CA GLU A 153 -1.23 -11.54 1.84
C GLU A 153 -2.70 -11.98 1.92
N ALA A 154 -3.41 -11.60 2.97
CA ALA A 154 -4.86 -11.77 3.03
C ALA A 154 -5.56 -11.07 1.87
N TYR A 155 -6.57 -11.72 1.29
CA TYR A 155 -7.46 -11.05 0.35
C TYR A 155 -8.40 -10.10 1.09
N LEU A 156 -8.45 -8.86 0.62
CA LEU A 156 -9.39 -7.85 1.10
C LEU A 156 -10.44 -7.58 0.01
N GLU A 157 -11.70 -7.73 0.38
CA GLU A 157 -12.82 -7.40 -0.48
C GLU A 157 -13.19 -5.92 -0.29
N GLY A 158 -12.97 -5.10 -1.30
CA GLY A 158 -13.22 -3.65 -1.24
C GLY A 158 -12.88 -2.95 -2.55
N HIS A 159 -13.16 -1.64 -2.60
CA HIS A 159 -12.80 -0.77 -3.73
C HIS A 159 -11.70 0.19 -3.32
N SER A 160 -10.82 0.54 -4.28
CA SER A 160 -9.81 1.58 -4.06
C SER A 160 -10.47 2.94 -3.79
N LEU A 161 -9.74 3.87 -3.17
CA LEU A 161 -10.20 5.25 -3.03
C LEU A 161 -10.61 5.83 -4.38
N ASP A 162 -9.84 5.55 -5.43
CA ASP A 162 -10.13 6.03 -6.77
C ASP A 162 -11.44 5.43 -7.32
N GLY A 163 -11.64 4.11 -7.15
CA GLY A 163 -12.90 3.45 -7.52
C GLY A 163 -14.11 4.02 -6.76
N TRP A 164 -13.97 4.32 -5.47
CA TRP A 164 -15.02 4.98 -4.70
C TRP A 164 -15.31 6.40 -5.18
N LYS A 165 -14.29 7.16 -5.56
CA LYS A 165 -14.44 8.51 -6.11
C LYS A 165 -15.18 8.48 -7.45
N ALA A 166 -14.82 7.55 -8.33
CA ALA A 166 -15.51 7.33 -9.60
C ALA A 166 -17.00 6.99 -9.38
N ALA A 167 -17.30 6.09 -8.45
CA ALA A 167 -18.69 5.74 -8.11
C ALA A 167 -19.47 6.93 -7.52
N LEU A 168 -18.85 7.77 -6.69
CA LEU A 168 -19.48 8.99 -6.19
C LEU A 168 -19.75 10.01 -7.30
N GLU A 169 -18.80 10.17 -8.22
CA GLU A 169 -18.92 11.07 -9.36
C GLU A 169 -20.03 10.62 -10.33
N GLU A 170 -20.12 9.32 -10.63
CA GLU A 170 -21.19 8.76 -11.45
C GLU A 170 -22.59 9.04 -10.86
N ARG A 171 -22.74 8.86 -9.54
CA ARG A 171 -23.99 9.15 -8.82
C ARG A 171 -24.33 10.64 -8.82
N PHE A 172 -23.33 11.50 -8.68
CA PHE A 172 -23.51 12.94 -8.80
C PHE A 172 -23.99 13.34 -10.21
N ILE A 173 -23.34 12.80 -11.26
CA ILE A 173 -23.72 13.06 -12.66
C ILE A 173 -25.15 12.59 -12.96
N ARG A 174 -25.59 11.48 -12.35
CA ARG A 174 -26.98 10.97 -12.47
C ARG A 174 -28.01 11.75 -11.66
N GLY A 175 -27.60 12.74 -10.87
CA GLY A 175 -28.48 13.51 -10.00
C GLY A 175 -28.94 12.76 -8.75
N GLU A 176 -28.30 11.63 -8.39
CA GLU A 176 -28.61 10.86 -7.18
C GLU A 176 -27.97 11.47 -5.91
N LEU A 177 -26.99 12.35 -6.10
CA LEU A 177 -26.31 13.12 -5.05
C LEU A 177 -26.29 14.59 -5.46
N ASP A 178 -26.57 15.48 -4.51
CA ASP A 178 -26.27 16.90 -4.72
C ASP A 178 -24.76 17.19 -4.54
N PHE A 179 -24.37 18.42 -4.90
CA PHE A 179 -22.98 18.84 -4.85
C PHE A 179 -22.39 18.82 -3.44
N THR A 180 -23.17 19.15 -2.41
CA THR A 180 -22.73 19.18 -1.01
C THR A 180 -22.40 17.77 -0.54
N HIS A 181 -23.33 16.82 -0.71
CA HIS A 181 -23.15 15.43 -0.32
C HIS A 181 -22.04 14.73 -1.09
N TYR A 182 -21.90 15.01 -2.40
CA TYR A 182 -20.78 14.52 -3.20
C TYR A 182 -19.44 14.99 -2.62
N THR A 183 -19.34 16.30 -2.37
CA THR A 183 -18.11 16.94 -1.90
C THR A 183 -17.72 16.46 -0.50
N GLU A 184 -18.67 16.37 0.43
CA GLU A 184 -18.43 15.90 1.79
C GLU A 184 -17.96 14.44 1.82
N ARG A 185 -18.64 13.55 1.08
CA ARG A 185 -18.28 12.12 1.02
C ARG A 185 -16.90 11.92 0.39
N ARG A 186 -16.60 12.62 -0.70
CA ARG A 186 -15.29 12.56 -1.35
C ARG A 186 -14.18 13.01 -0.39
N ARG A 187 -14.35 14.16 0.27
CA ARG A 187 -13.37 14.69 1.23
C ARG A 187 -13.17 13.75 2.42
N ALA A 188 -14.25 13.14 2.92
CA ALA A 188 -14.17 12.17 4.01
C ALA A 188 -13.36 10.93 3.62
N LEU A 189 -13.51 10.42 2.40
CA LEU A 189 -12.70 9.31 1.90
C LEU A 189 -11.23 9.70 1.75
N GLU A 190 -10.94 10.86 1.14
CA GLU A 190 -9.56 11.36 0.98
C GLU A 190 -8.87 11.57 2.34
N ARG A 191 -9.56 12.17 3.32
CA ARG A 191 -9.08 12.36 4.70
C ARG A 191 -8.71 11.03 5.37
N ARG A 192 -9.55 10.01 5.23
CA ARG A 192 -9.35 8.70 5.85
C ARG A 192 -8.20 7.91 5.22
N ALA A 193 -8.00 8.05 3.91
CA ALA A 193 -6.88 7.44 3.21
C ALA A 193 -5.56 8.11 3.60
N ILE A 194 -5.52 9.45 3.69
CA ILE A 194 -4.37 10.18 4.21
C ILE A 194 -4.07 9.76 5.65
N ALA A 195 -5.07 9.68 6.52
CA ALA A 195 -4.89 9.24 7.89
C ALA A 195 -4.30 7.81 7.96
N ALA A 196 -4.70 6.91 7.05
CA ALA A 196 -4.08 5.58 6.97
C ALA A 196 -2.58 5.66 6.63
N TYR A 197 -2.18 6.52 5.67
CA TYR A 197 -0.77 6.70 5.36
C TYR A 197 0.02 7.37 6.49
N ILE A 198 -0.55 8.34 7.20
CA ILE A 198 0.12 8.92 8.38
C ILE A 198 0.29 7.87 9.49
N ARG A 199 -0.72 7.02 9.72
CA ARG A 199 -0.56 5.86 10.64
C ARG A 199 0.51 4.88 10.16
N LEU A 200 0.63 4.65 8.85
CA LEU A 200 1.70 3.81 8.31
C LEU A 200 3.07 4.38 8.67
N TRP A 201 3.29 5.67 8.41
CA TRP A 201 4.53 6.35 8.78
C TRP A 201 4.84 6.26 10.29
N ASP A 202 3.82 6.47 11.13
CA ASP A 202 3.94 6.36 12.58
C ASP A 202 4.35 4.96 13.02
N VAL A 203 3.63 3.94 12.56
CA VAL A 203 3.90 2.52 12.85
C VAL A 203 5.28 2.11 12.37
N LEU A 204 5.73 2.58 11.21
CA LEU A 204 7.07 2.33 10.68
C LEU A 204 8.19 3.09 11.42
N GLY A 205 7.87 3.81 12.50
CA GLY A 205 8.85 4.43 13.38
C GLY A 205 9.25 5.85 12.98
N ARG A 206 8.42 6.54 12.20
CA ARG A 206 8.57 7.96 11.83
C ARG A 206 9.86 8.34 11.08
N GLN A 207 10.52 7.35 10.46
CA GLN A 207 11.77 7.55 9.70
C GLN A 207 11.71 6.96 8.29
N THR A 208 10.74 6.08 8.06
CA THR A 208 10.60 5.29 6.85
C THR A 208 9.21 5.52 6.28
N PHE A 209 9.12 5.68 4.96
CA PHE A 209 7.85 5.88 4.28
C PHE A 209 7.85 5.29 2.88
N THR A 210 6.67 5.14 2.28
CA THR A 210 6.53 4.72 0.89
C THR A 210 6.71 5.92 -0.04
N SER A 211 7.36 5.71 -1.18
CA SER A 211 7.42 6.71 -2.24
C SER A 211 6.16 6.77 -3.12
N ASP A 212 5.19 5.86 -2.93
CA ASP A 212 3.94 5.83 -3.70
C ASP A 212 2.70 5.68 -2.80
N PRO A 213 2.41 6.67 -1.93
CA PRO A 213 1.15 6.70 -1.19
C PRO A 213 -0.03 7.08 -2.10
N SER A 214 -0.33 6.21 -3.07
CA SER A 214 -1.30 6.45 -4.12
C SER A 214 -2.74 6.19 -3.65
N PRO A 215 -3.75 6.94 -4.14
CA PRO A 215 -5.18 6.61 -3.97
C PRO A 215 -5.55 5.21 -4.46
N TRP A 216 -4.84 4.68 -5.45
CA TRP A 216 -5.05 3.33 -5.99
C TRP A 216 -4.68 2.24 -4.98
N ASN A 217 -3.74 2.54 -4.09
CA ASN A 217 -3.18 1.59 -3.13
C ASN A 217 -3.92 1.59 -1.78
N VAL A 218 -5.05 2.31 -1.65
CA VAL A 218 -5.89 2.27 -0.44
C VAL A 218 -7.25 1.68 -0.78
N LEU A 219 -7.54 0.49 -0.27
CA LEU A 219 -8.88 -0.09 -0.34
C LEU A 219 -9.71 0.34 0.86
N PHE A 220 -10.99 0.61 0.63
CA PHE A 220 -11.98 0.73 1.70
C PHE A 220 -12.71 -0.60 1.84
N VAL A 221 -12.34 -1.33 2.89
CA VAL A 221 -12.86 -2.67 3.22
C VAL A 221 -14.13 -2.53 4.05
N PRO A 222 -15.26 -3.14 3.68
CA PRO A 222 -16.46 -3.17 4.52
C PRO A 222 -16.19 -3.85 5.87
N THR A 223 -16.77 -3.29 6.91
CA THR A 223 -16.74 -3.76 8.30
C THR A 223 -18.16 -3.64 8.87
N PRO A 224 -18.50 -4.34 9.97
CA PRO A 224 -19.82 -4.22 10.59
C PRO A 224 -20.23 -2.78 10.95
N THR A 225 -19.25 -1.91 11.20
CA THR A 225 -19.45 -0.52 11.64
C THR A 225 -19.20 0.51 10.54
N GLY A 226 -18.98 0.11 9.28
CA GLY A 226 -18.71 1.02 8.17
C GLY A 226 -17.69 0.47 7.19
N CYS A 227 -16.83 1.31 6.63
CA CYS A 227 -15.66 0.84 5.86
C CYS A 227 -14.40 1.10 6.68
N GLN A 228 -13.27 0.46 6.40
CA GLN A 228 -11.95 0.76 6.96
C GLN A 228 -10.92 0.88 5.84
N PRO A 229 -10.08 1.94 5.81
CA PRO A 229 -9.01 2.04 4.82
C PRO A 229 -7.90 1.03 5.14
N SER A 230 -7.45 0.31 4.13
CA SER A 230 -6.30 -0.60 4.19
C SER A 230 -5.37 -0.33 3.01
N ILE A 231 -4.09 -0.16 3.29
CA ILE A 231 -3.04 0.06 2.29
C ILE A 231 -2.63 -1.30 1.72
N ILE A 232 -2.80 -1.51 0.42
CA ILE A 232 -2.60 -2.81 -0.24
C ILE A 232 -1.28 -2.92 -0.99
N ASP A 233 -0.48 -1.85 -1.04
CA ASP A 233 0.86 -1.94 -1.60
C ASP A 233 1.85 -1.07 -0.82
N LEU A 234 2.86 -1.75 -0.25
CA LEU A 234 3.97 -1.14 0.47
C LEU A 234 5.22 -1.15 -0.41
N HIS A 235 5.13 -0.72 -1.67
CA HIS A 235 6.31 -0.67 -2.53
C HIS A 235 7.17 0.57 -2.25
N SER A 236 8.46 0.46 -2.59
CA SER A 236 9.45 1.52 -2.44
C SER A 236 9.48 2.14 -1.04
N ILE A 237 9.51 1.28 -0.02
CA ILE A 237 9.71 1.67 1.37
C ILE A 237 11.19 2.02 1.57
N HIS A 238 11.48 3.27 1.91
CA HIS A 238 12.86 3.76 2.07
C HIS A 238 12.99 4.71 3.27
N ASP A 239 14.24 4.94 3.68
CA ASP A 239 14.57 5.89 4.74
C ASP A 239 14.41 7.33 4.24
N GLY A 240 14.19 8.27 5.17
CA GLY A 240 13.99 9.69 4.83
C GLY A 240 12.53 10.14 4.90
N GLY A 241 11.67 9.38 5.58
CA GLY A 241 10.31 9.76 5.93
C GLY A 241 10.27 10.86 6.98
N THR A 242 10.78 12.06 6.67
CA THR A 242 10.61 13.24 7.52
C THR A 242 9.16 13.73 7.47
N PRO A 243 8.67 14.49 8.47
CA PRO A 243 7.33 15.08 8.42
C PRO A 243 7.08 15.86 7.12
N LEU A 244 8.07 16.65 6.67
CA LEU A 244 7.98 17.40 5.43
C LEU A 244 7.85 16.48 4.21
N TYR A 245 8.70 15.47 4.09
CA TYR A 245 8.64 14.52 2.97
C TYR A 245 7.26 13.84 2.91
N VAL A 246 6.79 13.32 4.04
CA VAL A 246 5.49 12.65 4.16
C VAL A 246 4.35 13.60 3.76
N PHE A 247 4.38 14.84 4.23
CA PHE A 247 3.36 15.83 3.86
C PHE A 247 3.38 16.15 2.36
N GLN A 248 4.57 16.42 1.80
CA GLN A 248 4.73 16.81 0.40
C GLN A 248 4.33 15.68 -0.55
N ILE A 249 4.75 14.44 -0.29
CA ILE A 249 4.43 13.31 -1.17
C ILE A 249 2.93 12.97 -1.12
N LEU A 250 2.29 13.09 0.05
CA LEU A 250 0.83 12.93 0.17
C LEU A 250 0.08 14.06 -0.53
N GLU A 251 0.53 15.30 -0.38
CA GLU A 251 -0.02 16.45 -1.10
C GLU A 251 0.07 16.26 -2.62
N GLU A 252 1.22 15.81 -3.11
CA GLU A 252 1.46 15.59 -4.54
C GLU A 252 0.54 14.50 -5.10
N LEU A 253 0.50 13.33 -4.48
CA LEU A 253 -0.22 12.17 -5.02
C LEU A 253 -1.74 12.19 -4.79
N PHE A 254 -2.23 12.84 -3.73
CA PHE A 254 -3.68 13.06 -3.55
C PHE A 254 -4.19 14.31 -4.29
N GLY A 255 -3.27 15.17 -4.70
CA GLY A 255 -3.48 16.31 -5.56
C GLY A 255 -3.15 17.63 -4.87
N ASN A 256 -2.32 18.42 -5.54
CA ASN A 256 -1.76 19.68 -5.06
C ASN A 256 -2.77 20.86 -5.09
N ARG A 257 -3.94 20.68 -4.44
CA ARG A 257 -5.07 21.62 -4.43
C ARG A 257 -5.47 22.01 -3.00
N ASP A 258 -5.99 23.23 -2.83
CA ASP A 258 -6.39 23.77 -1.52
C ASP A 258 -7.42 22.87 -0.81
N GLU A 259 -8.31 22.24 -1.57
CA GLU A 259 -9.32 21.34 -1.01
C GLU A 259 -8.69 20.14 -0.29
N ILE A 260 -7.65 19.54 -0.87
CA ILE A 260 -6.92 18.42 -0.24
C ILE A 260 -6.22 18.93 1.01
N ARG A 261 -5.45 20.01 0.90
CA ARG A 261 -4.69 20.57 2.02
C ARG A 261 -5.58 20.82 3.24
N VAL A 262 -6.71 21.51 3.02
CA VAL A 262 -7.57 22.03 4.09
C VAL A 262 -8.53 20.98 4.62
N HIS A 263 -9.10 20.13 3.77
CA HIS A 263 -10.19 19.23 4.18
C HIS A 263 -9.77 17.77 4.33
N ALA A 264 -8.62 17.37 3.80
CA ALA A 264 -8.15 16.00 3.84
C ALA A 264 -6.79 15.86 4.54
N LEU A 265 -5.78 16.62 4.11
CA LEU A 265 -4.40 16.46 4.55
C LEU A 265 -4.18 16.90 6.00
N CYS A 266 -4.36 18.18 6.30
CA CYS A 266 -4.20 18.68 7.67
C CYS A 266 -5.11 17.94 8.68
N PRO A 267 -6.43 17.77 8.43
CA PRO A 267 -7.27 17.05 9.38
C PRO A 267 -6.97 15.54 9.42
N GLY A 268 -6.52 14.93 8.32
CA GLY A 268 -6.11 13.52 8.30
C GLY A 268 -4.85 13.25 9.12
N VAL A 269 -3.92 14.22 9.21
CA VAL A 269 -2.78 14.16 10.12
C VAL A 269 -3.26 14.11 11.58
N LEU A 270 -4.21 14.96 11.96
CA LEU A 270 -4.78 14.97 13.30
C LEU A 270 -5.58 13.70 13.60
N ASP A 271 -6.32 13.16 12.63
CA ASP A 271 -7.04 11.87 12.80
C ASP A 271 -6.11 10.70 13.08
N ALA A 272 -4.90 10.75 12.52
CA ALA A 272 -3.93 9.67 12.66
C ALA A 272 -3.10 9.78 13.94
N LEU A 273 -2.64 10.99 14.29
CA LEU A 273 -1.69 11.22 15.39
C LEU A 273 -2.36 11.77 16.66
N GLY A 274 -3.65 12.15 16.59
CA GLY A 274 -4.30 12.94 17.61
C GLY A 274 -3.96 14.43 17.52
N GLU A 275 -4.64 15.25 18.31
CA GLU A 275 -4.58 16.71 18.23
C GLU A 275 -3.18 17.26 18.57
N ALA A 276 -2.63 16.91 19.74
CA ALA A 276 -1.36 17.47 20.21
C ALA A 276 -0.17 17.10 19.31
N GLU A 277 -0.08 15.84 18.86
CA GLU A 277 0.99 15.40 17.98
C GLU A 277 0.77 15.83 16.53
N GLY A 278 -0.47 15.82 16.05
CA GLY A 278 -0.82 16.29 14.72
C GLY A 278 -0.53 17.79 14.53
N VAL A 279 -0.85 18.62 15.53
CA VAL A 279 -0.48 20.04 15.53
C VAL A 279 1.04 20.22 15.49
N ARG A 280 1.78 19.45 16.28
CA ARG A 280 3.26 19.50 16.28
C ARG A 280 3.84 19.10 14.93
N PHE A 281 3.32 18.04 14.32
CA PHE A 281 3.69 17.61 12.97
C PHE A 281 3.51 18.76 11.98
N LEU A 282 2.32 19.39 11.96
CA LEU A 282 2.02 20.48 11.04
C LEU A 282 2.88 21.73 11.30
N GLN A 283 3.21 22.03 12.56
CA GLN A 283 4.13 23.11 12.91
C GLN A 283 5.54 22.88 12.38
N ILE A 284 6.06 21.65 12.49
CA ILE A 284 7.36 21.26 11.93
C ILE A 284 7.34 21.42 10.41
N VAL A 285 6.33 20.85 9.74
CA VAL A 285 6.18 20.97 8.28
C VAL A 285 6.12 22.42 7.84
N ARG A 286 5.33 23.27 8.52
CA ARG A 286 5.24 24.70 8.19
C ARG A 286 6.60 25.38 8.27
N ALA A 287 7.32 25.20 9.38
CA ALA A 287 8.62 25.81 9.58
C ALA A 287 9.65 25.38 8.53
N GLU A 288 9.66 24.09 8.16
CA GLU A 288 10.55 23.58 7.12
C GLU A 288 10.18 24.11 5.73
N LEU A 289 8.88 24.21 5.40
CA LEU A 289 8.42 24.82 4.15
C LEU A 289 8.80 26.31 4.07
N GLU A 290 8.68 27.05 5.17
CA GLU A 290 9.09 28.46 5.26
C GLU A 290 10.59 28.62 5.01
N ALA A 291 11.42 27.77 5.62
CA ALA A 291 12.87 27.76 5.40
C ALA A 291 13.23 27.43 3.94
N GLN A 292 12.55 26.46 3.31
CA GLN A 292 12.78 26.13 1.90
C GLN A 292 12.26 27.18 0.93
N ALA A 293 11.18 27.89 1.27
CA ALA A 293 10.57 28.91 0.41
C ALA A 293 11.56 30.05 0.11
N GLU A 294 12.36 30.46 1.09
CA GLU A 294 13.39 31.49 0.90
C GLU A 294 14.46 31.06 -0.12
N VAL A 295 14.84 29.78 -0.13
CA VAL A 295 15.80 29.23 -1.10
C VAL A 295 15.16 29.13 -2.48
N ARG A 296 13.93 28.60 -2.58
CA ARG A 296 13.24 28.41 -3.87
C ARG A 296 12.93 29.71 -4.59
N LEU A 297 12.55 30.76 -3.86
CA LEU A 297 12.32 32.09 -4.43
C LEU A 297 13.60 32.66 -5.06
N ARG A 298 14.76 32.45 -4.42
CA ARG A 298 16.07 32.86 -4.97
C ARG A 298 16.48 32.08 -6.21
N THR A 299 16.02 30.84 -6.36
CA THR A 299 16.32 29.97 -7.50
C THR A 299 15.24 29.97 -8.60
N GLY A 300 14.25 30.86 -8.52
CA GLY A 300 13.16 30.95 -9.50
C GLY A 300 12.18 29.77 -9.52
N LEU A 301 12.19 28.93 -8.48
CA LEU A 301 11.26 27.81 -8.33
C LEU A 301 9.94 28.27 -7.70
N SER A 302 8.85 27.55 -7.99
CA SER A 302 7.55 27.80 -7.38
C SER A 302 7.62 27.74 -5.85
N SER A 303 6.98 28.73 -5.20
CA SER A 303 6.91 28.85 -3.75
C SER A 303 5.96 27.82 -3.12
N TYR A 304 6.21 27.47 -1.86
CA TYR A 304 5.31 26.67 -1.01
C TYR A 304 4.20 27.49 -0.33
N ALA A 305 3.96 28.72 -0.77
CA ALA A 305 3.03 29.65 -0.10
C ALA A 305 1.60 29.09 0.07
N ALA A 306 1.11 28.25 -0.84
CA ALA A 306 -0.21 27.65 -0.72
C ALA A 306 -0.30 26.63 0.45
N SER A 307 0.70 25.75 0.57
CA SER A 307 0.81 24.78 1.66
C SER A 307 1.02 25.49 3.00
N ILE A 308 1.92 26.48 3.06
CA ILE A 308 2.16 27.31 4.26
C ILE A 308 0.86 28.00 4.71
N ARG A 309 0.16 28.70 3.80
CA ARG A 309 -1.11 29.36 4.13
C ARG A 309 -2.18 28.38 4.61
N SER A 310 -2.27 27.21 3.99
CA SER A 310 -3.26 26.19 4.35
C SER A 310 -3.01 25.67 5.76
N ILE A 311 -1.76 25.34 6.09
CA ILE A 311 -1.38 24.90 7.43
C ILE A 311 -1.64 26.00 8.46
N THR A 312 -1.19 27.23 8.20
CA THR A 312 -1.39 28.37 9.12
C THR A 312 -2.87 28.61 9.40
N ARG A 313 -3.72 28.60 8.36
CA ARG A 313 -5.17 28.75 8.51
C ARG A 313 -5.81 27.60 9.28
N PHE A 314 -5.31 26.38 9.10
CA PHE A 314 -5.82 25.21 9.79
C PHE A 314 -5.47 25.25 11.28
N LEU A 315 -4.22 25.62 11.62
CA LEU A 315 -3.74 25.72 13.01
C LEU A 315 -4.28 26.91 13.80
N SER A 316 -4.85 27.92 13.13
CA SER A 316 -5.43 29.10 13.77
C SER A 316 -6.93 28.98 14.06
N ARG A 317 -7.55 27.84 13.75
CA ARG A 317 -8.97 27.54 13.97
C ARG A 317 -9.13 26.68 15.21
#